data_AF-A0A8T6NC48-F1
#
_entry.id   AF-A0A8T6NC48-F1
#
_cell.length_a   1.000
_cell.length_b   1.000
_cell.length_c   1.000
_cell.angle_alpha   90.00
_cell.angle_beta   90.00
_cell.angle_gamma   90.00
#
_symmetry.space_group_name_H-M   'P 1'
#
loop_
_entity.id
_entity.type
_entity.pdbx_description
1 polymer ?
#
loop_
_entity_poly.entity_id
_entity_poly.type
_entity_poly.pdbx_seq_one_letter_code
_entity_poly.pdbx_strand_id
1 'polypeptide(L)'
;MGQNIVDIDENLRIIGTAHVSTASVELVREQIEQWKPNLVAVELCDSRLRSLRQPDDLDNDDLLKIINEGKSAMILLQSALAAQQRRMGMETGEKPGAELLAAIEIAEE
;
A
#
# COMPACT_ATOMS: atom_id res chain seq x y z
N MET A 1 -12.12 -0.73 21.44
CA MET A 1 -11.47 -0.75 20.12
C MET A 1 -12.34 0.12 19.23
N GLY A 2 -11.81 1.28 18.83
CA GLY A 2 -12.59 2.31 18.12
C GLY A 2 -13.14 1.76 16.80
N GLN A 3 -14.35 2.20 16.43
CA GLN A 3 -14.97 1.81 15.17
C GLN A 3 -14.11 2.34 14.03
N ASN A 4 -13.35 1.46 13.38
CA ASN A 4 -12.61 1.75 12.14
C ASN A 4 -13.54 1.82 10.92
N ILE A 5 -14.86 1.85 11.14
CA ILE A 5 -15.90 1.95 10.13
C ILE A 5 -16.79 3.12 10.53
N VAL A 6 -16.99 4.04 9.61
CA VAL A 6 -17.88 5.19 9.79
C VAL A 6 -18.85 5.20 8.61
N ASP A 7 -20.13 4.97 8.89
CA ASP A 7 -21.20 5.16 7.92
C ASP A 7 -21.63 6.63 7.95
N ILE A 8 -21.44 7.33 6.84
CA ILE A 8 -21.88 8.73 6.68
C ILE A 8 -23.36 8.75 6.31
N ASP A 9 -23.75 7.90 5.36
CA ASP A 9 -25.13 7.66 4.95
C ASP A 9 -25.25 6.24 4.32
N GLU A 10 -26.38 5.95 3.67
CA GLU A 10 -26.63 4.65 3.03
C GLU A 10 -25.72 4.35 1.82
N ASN A 11 -25.10 5.38 1.24
CA ASN A 11 -24.28 5.31 0.03
C ASN A 11 -22.78 5.53 0.30
N LEU A 12 -22.39 5.95 1.50
CA LEU A 12 -21.00 6.26 1.83
C LEU A 12 -20.56 5.67 3.17
N ARG A 13 -19.63 4.72 3.08
CA ARG A 13 -18.88 4.14 4.20
C ARG A 13 -17.41 4.51 4.10
N ILE A 14 -16.82 4.92 5.22
CA ILE A 14 -15.38 5.20 5.36
C ILE A 14 -14.75 4.13 6.25
N ILE A 15 -13.65 3.55 5.78
CA ILE A 15 -12.89 2.54 6.52
C ILE A 15 -11.53 3.15 6.89
N GLY A 16 -11.28 3.27 8.19
CA GLY A 16 -9.98 3.69 8.72
C GLY A 16 -9.01 2.51 8.73
N THR A 17 -7.88 2.64 8.04
CA THR A 17 -6.82 1.62 8.02
C THR A 17 -5.59 2.09 8.79
N ALA A 18 -4.87 1.15 9.38
CA ALA A 18 -3.56 1.38 9.97
C ALA A 18 -2.47 0.90 9.01
N HIS A 19 -1.44 1.71 8.82
CA HIS A 19 -0.33 1.35 7.94
C HIS A 19 0.33 0.06 8.43
N VAL A 20 0.52 -0.87 7.50
CA VAL A 20 1.23 -2.13 7.75
C VAL A 20 0.55 -3.04 8.78
N SER A 21 -0.76 -3.23 8.60
CA SER A 21 -1.62 -3.99 9.51
C SER A 21 -2.41 -5.07 8.77
N THR A 22 -2.14 -6.34 9.06
CA THR A 22 -2.94 -7.47 8.56
C THR A 22 -4.41 -7.32 8.95
N ALA A 23 -4.70 -6.76 10.12
CA ALA A 23 -6.06 -6.49 10.55
C ALA A 23 -6.77 -5.46 9.66
N SER A 24 -6.03 -4.51 9.08
CA SER A 24 -6.60 -3.53 8.13
C SER A 24 -6.87 -4.17 6.77
N VAL A 25 -5.99 -5.07 6.31
CA VAL A 25 -6.22 -5.85 5.09
C VAL A 25 -7.50 -6.67 5.22
N GLU A 26 -7.62 -7.45 6.30
CA GLU A 26 -8.79 -8.30 6.53
C GLU A 26 -10.08 -7.49 6.66
N LEU A 27 -10.03 -6.38 7.41
CA LEU A 27 -11.17 -5.48 7.55
C LEU A 27 -11.65 -4.95 6.20
N VAL A 28 -10.73 -4.51 5.34
CA VAL A 28 -11.08 -4.00 4.00
C VAL A 28 -11.76 -5.10 3.17
N ARG A 29 -11.20 -6.32 3.16
CA ARG A 29 -11.80 -7.45 2.44
C ARG A 29 -13.22 -7.72 2.91
N GLU A 30 -13.38 -7.91 4.21
CA GLU A 30 -14.65 -8.21 4.85
C GLU A 30 -15.71 -7.15 4.51
N GLN A 31 -15.34 -5.87 4.61
CA GLN A 31 -16.30 -4.79 4.39
C GLN A 31 -16.72 -4.65 2.93
N ILE A 32 -15.82 -4.84 1.97
CA ILE A 32 -16.19 -4.78 0.54
C ILE A 32 -17.10 -5.96 0.19
N GLU A 33 -16.78 -7.18 0.65
CA GLU A 33 -17.58 -8.38 0.39
C GLU A 33 -18.98 -8.33 1.02
N GLN A 34 -19.09 -7.78 2.23
CA GLN A 34 -20.35 -7.69 2.96
C GLN A 34 -21.22 -6.52 2.48
N TRP A 35 -20.63 -5.33 2.31
CA TRP A 35 -21.37 -4.12 1.96
C TRP A 35 -21.68 -4.03 0.46
N LYS A 36 -20.84 -4.65 -0.38
CA LYS A 36 -20.98 -4.71 -1.85
C LYS A 36 -21.18 -3.34 -2.51
N PRO A 37 -20.26 -2.39 -2.31
CA PRO A 37 -20.34 -1.09 -2.95
C PRO A 37 -20.25 -1.19 -4.47
N ASN A 38 -20.86 -0.24 -5.17
CA ASN A 38 -20.68 -0.10 -6.61
C ASN A 38 -19.34 0.55 -7.00
N LEU A 39 -18.65 1.17 -6.05
CA LEU A 39 -17.39 1.88 -6.24
C LEU A 39 -16.52 1.77 -4.98
N VAL A 40 -15.24 1.45 -5.17
CA VAL A 40 -14.23 1.50 -4.11
C VAL A 40 -13.25 2.63 -4.43
N ALA A 41 -13.13 3.59 -3.53
CA ALA A 41 -12.15 4.66 -3.61
C ALA A 41 -11.02 4.41 -2.60
N VAL A 42 -9.78 4.55 -3.05
CA VAL A 42 -8.58 4.37 -2.22
C VAL A 42 -7.75 5.65 -2.19
N GLU A 43 -7.17 5.98 -1.05
CA GLU A 43 -6.24 7.10 -0.90
C GLU A 43 -4.86 6.71 -1.45
N LEU A 44 -4.74 6.62 -2.77
CA LEU A 44 -3.54 6.13 -3.45
C LEU A 44 -3.26 6.92 -4.74
N CYS A 45 -2.03 7.43 -4.90
CA CYS A 45 -1.58 8.07 -6.13
C CYS A 45 -1.00 7.08 -7.14
N ASP A 46 -0.96 7.45 -8.42
CA ASP A 46 -0.52 6.56 -9.52
C ASP A 46 0.89 5.99 -9.35
N SER A 47 1.83 6.79 -8.84
CA SER A 47 3.20 6.32 -8.60
C SER A 47 3.23 5.23 -7.52
N ARG A 48 2.45 5.40 -6.45
CA ARG A 48 2.35 4.42 -5.37
C ARG A 48 1.63 3.15 -5.83
N LEU A 49 0.60 3.28 -6.66
CA LEU A 49 -0.08 2.14 -7.29
C LEU A 49 0.89 1.32 -8.15
N ARG A 50 1.67 1.98 -9.03
CA ARG A 50 2.70 1.31 -9.83
C ARG A 50 3.70 0.57 -8.95
N SER A 51 4.23 1.21 -7.91
CA SER A 51 5.16 0.56 -6.97
C SER A 51 4.55 -0.61 -6.19
N LEU A 52 3.24 -0.60 -5.92
CA LEU A 52 2.55 -1.70 -5.25
C LEU A 52 2.31 -2.89 -6.18
N ARG A 53 1.94 -2.65 -7.45
CA ARG A 53 1.71 -3.71 -8.46
C ARG A 53 2.99 -4.30 -9.03
N GLN A 54 4.02 -3.47 -9.16
CA GLN A 54 5.27 -3.82 -9.83
C GLN A 54 6.47 -3.40 -8.97
N PRO A 55 6.71 -4.08 -7.84
CA PRO A 55 7.78 -3.69 -6.91
C PRO A 55 9.20 -3.82 -7.50
N ASP A 56 9.37 -4.58 -8.57
CA ASP A 56 10.67 -4.85 -9.21
C ASP A 56 10.90 -4.09 -10.53
N ASP A 57 9.92 -3.29 -10.98
CA ASP A 57 9.93 -2.66 -12.31
C ASP A 57 10.51 -1.24 -12.23
N LEU A 58 11.73 -1.16 -11.71
CA LEU A 58 12.59 0.02 -11.87
C LEU A 58 13.11 0.00 -13.30
N ASP A 59 12.42 0.72 -14.19
CA ASP A 59 12.87 0.89 -15.57
C ASP A 59 14.30 1.44 -15.62
N ASN A 60 15.10 0.91 -16.54
CA ASN A 60 16.51 1.30 -16.69
C ASN A 60 16.67 2.82 -16.93
N ASP A 61 15.70 3.45 -17.59
CA ASP A 61 15.68 4.90 -17.83
C ASP A 61 15.52 5.72 -16.54
N ASP A 62 14.71 5.24 -15.60
CA ASP A 62 14.54 5.88 -14.29
C ASP A 62 15.81 5.74 -13.44
N LEU A 63 16.48 4.58 -13.49
CA LEU A 63 17.77 4.38 -12.83
C LEU A 63 18.84 5.32 -13.37
N LEU A 64 18.94 5.47 -14.70
CA LEU A 64 19.89 6.37 -15.33
C LEU A 64 19.61 7.84 -14.97
N LYS A 65 18.34 8.25 -14.94
CA LYS A 65 17.94 9.59 -14.55
C LYS A 65 18.30 9.90 -13.09
N ILE A 66 18.03 8.97 -12.19
CA ILE A 66 18.36 9.07 -10.76
C ILE A 66 19.88 9.18 -10.53
N ILE A 67 20.68 8.40 -11.27
CA ILE A 67 22.15 8.48 -11.23
C ILE A 67 22.61 9.86 -11.70
N ASN A 68 22.05 10.35 -12.81
CA ASN A 68 22.36 11.68 -13.35
C ASN A 68 21.92 12.83 -12.42
N GLU A 69 20.90 12.64 -11.60
CA GLU A 69 20.46 13.59 -10.57
C GLU A 69 21.33 13.55 -9.29
N GLY A 70 22.37 12.70 -9.24
CA GLY A 70 23.27 12.58 -8.09
C GLY A 70 22.65 11.89 -6.86
N LYS A 71 21.50 11.23 -7.02
CA LYS A 71 20.75 10.58 -5.93
C LYS A 71 21.22 9.15 -5.61
N SER A 72 22.24 8.66 -6.31
CA SER A 72 22.75 7.28 -6.20
C SER A 72 23.20 6.92 -4.77
N ALA A 73 23.89 7.82 -4.07
CA ALA A 73 24.34 7.59 -2.68
C ALA A 73 23.17 7.40 -1.69
N MET A 74 22.07 8.14 -1.88
CA MET A 74 20.86 8.03 -1.06
C MET A 74 20.18 6.67 -1.25
N ILE A 75 20.11 6.15 -2.48
CA ILE A 75 19.52 4.84 -2.77
C ILE A 75 20.35 3.71 -2.18
N LEU A 76 21.69 3.81 -2.26
CA LEU A 76 22.57 2.83 -1.62
C LEU A 76 22.38 2.81 -0.10
N LEU A 77 22.24 4.00 0.53
CA LEU A 77 21.94 4.11 1.95
C LEU A 77 20.58 3.48 2.31
N GLN A 78 19.53 3.82 1.55
CA GLN A 78 18.18 3.26 1.75
C GLN A 78 18.18 1.72 1.57
N SER A 79 18.92 1.21 0.59
CA SER A 79 19.05 -0.22 0.32
C SER A 79 19.77 -0.96 1.46
N ALA A 80 20.84 -0.37 1.99
CA ALA A 80 21.57 -0.90 3.14
C ALA A 80 20.70 -0.93 4.40
N LEU A 81 19.94 0.14 4.66
CA LEU A 81 18.98 0.22 5.77
C LEU A 81 17.87 -0.82 5.64
N ALA A 82 17.28 -0.98 4.45
CA ALA A 82 16.26 -1.99 4.19
C ALA A 82 16.80 -3.42 4.37
N ALA A 83 18.06 -3.67 4.00
CA ALA A 83 18.71 -4.96 4.24
C ALA A 83 18.94 -5.22 5.74
N GLN A 84 19.31 -4.19 6.52
CA GLN A 84 19.41 -4.26 7.97
C GLN A 84 18.05 -4.51 8.64
N GLN A 85 16.99 -3.81 8.22
CA GLN A 85 15.63 -3.97 8.73
C GLN A 85 15.11 -5.41 8.53
N ARG A 86 15.34 -5.98 7.33
CA ARG A 86 15.03 -7.39 7.04
C ARG A 86 15.80 -8.36 7.95
N ARG A 87 17.10 -8.12 8.17
CA ARG A 87 17.91 -8.94 9.10
C ARG A 87 17.41 -8.88 10.54
N MET A 88 16.89 -7.74 10.98
CA MET A 88 16.34 -7.54 12.32
C MET A 88 14.93 -8.10 12.49
N GLY A 89 14.33 -8.69 11.45
CA GLY A 89 12.97 -9.22 11.51
C GLY A 89 11.92 -8.16 11.79
N MET A 90 12.20 -6.88 11.46
CA MET A 90 11.23 -5.77 11.56
C MET A 90 10.17 -5.83 10.46
N GLU A 91 9.84 -7.03 9.99
CA GLU A 91 8.75 -7.28 9.08
C GLU A 91 7.46 -7.21 9.91
N THR A 92 6.86 -6.03 9.92
CA THR A 92 5.40 -5.95 9.97
C THR A 92 4.91 -6.88 8.86
N GLY A 93 4.15 -7.93 9.19
CA GLY A 93 3.87 -9.04 8.26
C GLY A 93 3.25 -8.64 6.91
N GLU A 94 2.74 -7.42 6.79
CA GLU A 94 2.24 -6.83 5.55
C GLU A 94 3.21 -5.83 4.93
N LYS A 95 3.09 -5.59 3.63
CA LYS A 95 3.79 -4.46 2.99
C LYS A 95 3.02 -3.16 3.23
N PRO A 96 3.69 -2.00 3.38
CA PRO A 96 2.98 -0.73 3.46
C PRO A 96 2.11 -0.51 2.22
N GLY A 97 0.79 -0.34 2.41
CA GLY A 97 -0.19 -0.22 1.32
C GLY A 97 -0.85 -1.53 0.91
N ALA A 98 -0.60 -2.64 1.61
CA ALA A 98 -1.27 -3.93 1.34
C ALA A 98 -2.78 -3.84 1.49
N GLU A 99 -3.28 -3.03 2.42
CA GLU A 99 -4.69 -2.77 2.63
C GLU A 99 -5.35 -2.08 1.43
N LEU A 100 -4.62 -1.16 0.79
CA LEU A 100 -5.09 -0.43 -0.39
C LEU A 100 -5.05 -1.34 -1.62
N LEU A 101 -4.00 -2.16 -1.75
CA LEU A 101 -3.89 -3.13 -2.83
C LEU A 101 -5.01 -4.17 -2.76
N ALA A 102 -5.32 -4.70 -1.58
CA ALA A 102 -6.43 -5.63 -1.39
C ALA A 102 -7.78 -5.01 -1.78
N ALA A 103 -8.01 -3.73 -1.45
CA ALA A 103 -9.22 -3.03 -1.86
C ALA A 103 -9.35 -2.93 -3.37
N ILE A 104 -8.24 -2.67 -4.07
CA ILE A 104 -8.19 -2.57 -5.53
C ILE A 104 -8.43 -3.93 -6.18
N GLU A 105 -7.75 -4.97 -5.71
CA GLU A 105 -7.87 -6.33 -6.25
C GLU A 105 -9.32 -6.83 -6.16
N ILE A 106 -9.96 -6.68 -4.99
CA ILE A 106 -11.35 -7.11 -4.79
C ILE A 106 -12.34 -6.29 -5.64
N ALA A 107 -12.05 -5.02 -5.87
CA ALA A 107 -12.89 -4.17 -6.71
C ALA A 107 -12.76 -4.48 -8.21
N GLU A 108 -11.68 -5.16 -8.62
CA GLU A 108 -11.44 -5.58 -10.02
C GLU A 108 -11.98 -6.98 -10.34
N GLU A 109 -12.34 -7.77 -9.32
CA GLU A 109 -13.02 -9.09 -9.46
C GLU A 109 -14.52 -8.96 -9.80
#